data_AF-A0A395Y7R5-F1
#
_entry.id   AF-A0A395Y7R5-F1
#
_cell.length_a   1.000
_cell.length_b   1.000
_cell.length_c   1.000
_cell.angle_alpha   90.00
_cell.angle_beta   90.00
_cell.angle_gamma   90.00
#
_symmetry.space_group_name_H-M   'P 1'
#
loop_
_entity.id
_entity.type
_entity.pdbx_description
1 polymer ?
#
loop_
_entity_poly.entity_id
_entity_poly.type
_entity_poly.pdbx_seq_one_letter_code
_entity_poly.pdbx_strand_id
1 'polypeptide(L)'
;MNTSHTVCQIEHHAMMFAFLSKHAIRLCGNRGKDAILDAMTKYGKERGRRMALNAQTHGDPLNTMTNQAYGEWKPDYPGQMEFGQLCTEPTLQTYISKCAWCEAWQKHHITEYGKYYCVNVDNAVYQGFRPDFTCTPISTSMSWGGDCCKFDWGHPLSAEDNEALAAKKKELGTSCMKDFNFHTAHLMHTITRVLTKQLGAAGEKAVTLALAEYVDTFGQEYLDVLDTISLDEIYPFEV
;
A
#
# COMPACT_ATOMS: atom_id res chain seq x y z
N MET A 1 9.84 32.34 -9.26
CA MET A 1 10.13 31.47 -8.09
C MET A 1 9.64 30.09 -8.46
N ASN A 2 10.55 29.12 -8.56
CA ASN A 2 10.17 27.74 -8.85
C ASN A 2 9.47 27.23 -7.60
N THR A 3 8.14 27.22 -7.56
CA THR A 3 7.39 26.60 -6.47
C THR A 3 7.64 25.10 -6.59
N SER A 4 8.65 24.62 -5.87
CA SER A 4 8.85 23.20 -5.67
C SER A 4 7.55 22.68 -5.04
N HIS A 5 6.73 21.98 -5.82
CA HIS A 5 5.59 21.27 -5.27
C HIS A 5 6.14 20.16 -4.37
N THR A 6 5.78 20.18 -3.09
CA THR A 6 6.13 19.11 -2.15
C THR A 6 5.49 17.82 -2.64
N VAL A 7 6.30 16.77 -2.82
CA VAL A 7 5.84 15.47 -3.28
C VAL A 7 6.40 14.41 -2.34
N CYS A 8 5.50 13.71 -1.65
CA CYS A 8 5.83 12.56 -0.84
C CYS A 8 6.51 11.48 -1.69
N GLN A 9 7.22 10.58 -1.02
CA GLN A 9 7.94 9.44 -1.60
C GLN A 9 7.55 8.19 -0.83
N ILE A 10 8.03 7.01 -1.24
CA ILE A 10 7.78 5.76 -0.50
C ILE A 10 8.19 5.89 0.97
N GLU A 11 9.28 6.59 1.28
CA GLU A 11 9.74 6.78 2.65
C GLU A 11 8.69 7.50 3.53
N HIS A 12 8.08 8.57 3.01
CA HIS A 12 7.02 9.31 3.68
C HIS A 12 5.82 8.41 3.96
N HIS A 13 5.38 7.64 2.96
CA HIS A 13 4.30 6.68 3.12
C HIS A 13 4.63 5.58 4.15
N ALA A 14 5.84 5.02 4.09
CA ALA A 14 6.29 3.97 4.99
C ALA A 14 6.32 4.47 6.44
N MET A 15 6.78 5.70 6.66
CA MET A 15 6.89 6.28 8.00
C MET A 15 5.55 6.75 8.55
N MET A 16 4.65 7.30 7.72
CA MET A 16 3.27 7.59 8.13
C MET A 16 2.59 6.34 8.70
N PHE A 17 2.69 5.19 8.00
CA PHE A 17 2.20 3.92 8.53
C PHE A 17 2.85 3.55 9.86
N ALA A 18 4.19 3.60 9.92
CA ALA A 18 4.94 3.15 11.08
C ALA A 18 4.64 3.99 12.33
N PHE A 19 4.46 5.30 12.20
CA PHE A 19 4.10 6.18 13.31
C PHE A 19 2.67 5.92 13.81
N LEU A 20 1.70 5.78 12.91
CA LEU A 20 0.32 5.41 13.28
C LEU A 20 0.30 4.06 14.01
N SER A 21 1.02 3.07 13.48
CA SER A 21 1.19 1.75 14.09
C SER A 21 1.84 1.82 15.47
N LYS A 22 2.97 2.54 15.58
CA LYS A 22 3.72 2.76 16.82
C LYS A 22 2.83 3.32 17.92
N HIS A 23 2.14 4.41 17.66
CA HIS A 23 1.37 5.09 18.70
C HIS A 23 0.09 4.32 19.05
N ALA A 24 -0.59 3.71 18.08
CA ALA A 24 -1.73 2.85 18.35
C ALA A 24 -1.34 1.66 19.26
N ILE A 25 -0.24 0.98 18.94
CA ILE A 25 0.23 -0.18 19.70
C ILE A 25 0.76 0.22 21.08
N ARG A 26 1.51 1.32 21.19
CA ARG A 26 2.02 1.78 22.50
C ARG A 26 0.91 2.22 23.44
N LEU A 27 -0.14 2.86 22.92
CA LEU A 27 -1.25 3.35 23.74
C LEU A 27 -2.28 2.26 24.08
N CYS A 28 -2.51 1.31 23.17
CA CYS A 28 -3.62 0.36 23.28
C CYS A 28 -3.20 -1.11 23.30
N GLY A 29 -1.90 -1.42 23.25
CA GLY A 29 -1.38 -2.79 23.22
C GLY A 29 -1.93 -3.60 22.03
N ASN A 30 -2.37 -4.84 22.31
CA ASN A 30 -2.93 -5.73 21.30
C ASN A 30 -4.15 -5.13 20.59
N ARG A 31 -5.01 -4.37 21.30
CA ARG A 31 -6.15 -3.70 20.65
C ARG A 31 -5.69 -2.69 19.59
N GLY A 32 -4.58 -1.99 19.85
CA GLY A 32 -3.96 -1.09 18.89
C GLY A 32 -3.42 -1.83 17.67
N LYS A 33 -2.74 -2.96 17.91
CA LYS A 33 -2.24 -3.84 16.84
C LYS A 33 -3.39 -4.39 15.97
N ASP A 34 -4.45 -4.90 16.59
CA ASP A 34 -5.59 -5.48 15.86
C ASP A 34 -6.28 -4.40 15.01
N ALA A 35 -6.47 -3.19 15.55
CA ALA A 35 -7.00 -2.06 14.80
C ALA A 35 -6.13 -1.65 13.60
N ILE A 36 -4.80 -1.74 13.72
CA ILE A 36 -3.88 -1.51 12.60
C ILE A 36 -4.02 -2.57 11.51
N LEU A 37 -4.16 -3.84 11.89
CA LEU A 37 -4.35 -4.93 10.91
C LEU A 37 -5.69 -4.82 10.19
N ASP A 38 -6.76 -4.45 10.92
CA ASP A 38 -8.07 -4.14 10.34
C ASP A 38 -7.99 -2.95 9.38
N ALA A 39 -7.28 -1.88 9.78
CA ALA A 39 -7.08 -0.71 8.96
C ALA A 39 -6.32 -1.03 7.67
N MET A 40 -5.29 -1.86 7.74
CA MET A 40 -4.54 -2.30 6.55
C MET A 40 -5.38 -3.19 5.63
N THR A 41 -6.26 -4.03 6.19
CA THR A 41 -7.23 -4.79 5.38
C THR A 41 -8.17 -3.85 4.64
N LYS A 42 -8.70 -2.83 5.33
CA LYS A 42 -9.59 -1.84 4.73
C LYS A 42 -8.87 -1.03 3.64
N TYR A 43 -7.71 -0.45 3.96
CA TYR A 43 -6.86 0.32 3.05
C TYR A 43 -6.52 -0.47 1.78
N GLY A 44 -6.06 -1.72 1.94
CA GLY A 44 -5.75 -2.58 0.80
C GLY A 44 -6.99 -2.84 -0.07
N LYS A 45 -8.14 -3.15 0.54
CA LYS A 45 -9.38 -3.42 -0.21
C LYS A 45 -9.89 -2.20 -0.98
N GLU A 46 -9.79 -1.01 -0.40
CA GLU A 46 -10.16 0.24 -1.08
C GLU A 46 -9.28 0.48 -2.31
N ARG A 47 -7.97 0.23 -2.16
CA ARG A 47 -7.00 0.30 -3.26
C ARG A 47 -7.32 -0.69 -4.36
N GLY A 48 -7.53 -1.95 -4.01
CA GLY A 48 -7.94 -2.98 -4.97
C GLY A 48 -9.25 -2.64 -5.69
N ARG A 49 -10.22 -2.05 -4.97
CA ARG A 49 -11.51 -1.66 -5.55
C ARG A 49 -11.37 -0.53 -6.58
N ARG A 50 -10.48 0.44 -6.35
CA ARG A 50 -10.16 1.47 -7.37
C ARG A 50 -9.48 0.86 -8.59
N MET A 51 -8.54 -0.06 -8.39
CA MET A 51 -7.93 -0.81 -9.49
C MET A 51 -8.98 -1.55 -10.33
N ALA A 52 -9.96 -2.19 -9.68
CA ALA A 52 -11.06 -2.88 -10.37
C ALA A 52 -11.98 -1.90 -11.11
N LEU A 53 -12.29 -0.74 -10.52
CA LEU A 53 -13.09 0.30 -11.17
C LEU A 53 -12.39 0.85 -12.42
N ASN A 54 -11.08 1.07 -12.35
CA ASN A 54 -10.28 1.48 -13.50
C ASN A 54 -10.32 0.43 -14.61
N ALA A 55 -10.13 -0.86 -14.26
CA ALA A 55 -10.25 -1.96 -15.21
C ALA A 55 -11.62 -2.01 -15.89
N GLN A 56 -12.70 -1.92 -15.10
CA GLN A 56 -14.07 -1.91 -15.60
C GLN A 56 -14.37 -0.72 -16.52
N THR A 57 -13.82 0.46 -16.20
CA THR A 57 -13.97 1.67 -17.01
C THR A 57 -13.35 1.51 -18.41
N HIS A 58 -12.28 0.73 -18.52
CA HIS A 58 -11.65 0.38 -19.80
C HIS A 58 -12.25 -0.87 -20.45
N GLY A 59 -13.25 -1.51 -19.83
CA GLY A 59 -13.88 -2.73 -20.34
C GLY A 59 -13.04 -4.00 -20.15
N ASP A 60 -12.01 -3.98 -19.30
CA ASP A 60 -11.12 -5.11 -19.06
C ASP A 60 -11.71 -6.08 -18.00
N PRO A 61 -11.56 -7.41 -18.18
CA PRO A 61 -12.08 -8.39 -17.23
C PRO A 61 -11.28 -8.40 -15.92
N LEU A 62 -11.95 -8.70 -14.80
CA LEU A 62 -11.29 -8.82 -13.49
C LEU A 62 -10.61 -10.18 -13.32
N ASN A 63 -9.44 -10.33 -13.92
CA ASN A 63 -8.57 -11.50 -13.80
C ASN A 63 -7.17 -11.12 -13.26
N THR A 64 -6.29 -12.11 -13.08
CA THR A 64 -4.93 -11.90 -12.54
C THR A 64 -4.09 -11.00 -13.43
N MET A 65 -4.16 -11.17 -14.76
CA MET A 65 -3.45 -10.32 -15.72
C MET A 65 -3.83 -8.85 -15.55
N THR A 66 -5.13 -8.55 -15.57
CA THR A 66 -5.65 -7.19 -15.40
C THR A 66 -5.27 -6.61 -14.04
N ASN A 67 -5.35 -7.39 -12.95
CA ASN A 67 -4.89 -6.93 -11.64
C ASN A 67 -3.42 -6.45 -11.68
N GLN A 68 -2.54 -7.22 -12.32
CA GLN A 68 -1.13 -6.86 -12.47
C GLN A 68 -0.89 -5.64 -13.37
N ALA A 69 -1.79 -5.38 -14.32
CA ALA A 69 -1.69 -4.25 -15.25
C ALA A 69 -2.11 -2.92 -14.59
N TYR A 70 -3.13 -2.94 -13.74
CA TYR A 70 -3.74 -1.76 -13.11
C TYR A 70 -3.08 -1.33 -11.80
N GLY A 71 -1.81 -1.68 -11.57
CA GLY A 71 -1.08 -1.25 -10.38
C GLY A 71 -1.01 0.27 -10.25
N GLU A 72 -1.39 0.81 -9.08
CA GLU A 72 -1.55 2.26 -8.87
C GLU A 72 -0.27 3.03 -8.48
N TRP A 73 0.90 2.40 -8.33
CA TRP A 73 2.14 3.10 -7.98
C TRP A 73 3.35 2.52 -8.69
N LYS A 74 4.44 3.28 -8.71
CA LYS A 74 5.76 2.87 -9.18
C LYS A 74 6.84 3.36 -8.20
N PRO A 75 8.04 2.75 -8.18
CA PRO A 75 9.15 3.26 -7.40
C PRO A 75 9.50 4.70 -7.80
N ASP A 76 9.97 5.48 -6.84
CA ASP A 76 10.39 6.88 -7.00
C ASP A 76 11.56 6.99 -8.01
N TYR A 77 12.43 5.97 -8.06
CA TYR A 77 13.55 5.89 -8.99
C TYR A 77 13.92 4.43 -9.34
N PRO A 78 14.62 4.19 -10.48
CA PRO A 78 15.06 2.86 -10.87
C PRO A 78 15.94 2.19 -9.81
N GLY A 79 15.67 0.92 -9.51
CA GLY A 79 16.45 0.14 -8.54
C GLY A 79 16.13 0.42 -7.06
N GLN A 80 15.15 1.28 -6.76
CA GLN A 80 14.64 1.45 -5.39
C GLN A 80 13.91 0.19 -4.88
N MET A 81 13.26 -0.53 -5.80
CA MET A 81 12.59 -1.81 -5.56
C MET A 81 13.13 -2.85 -6.56
N GLU A 82 13.23 -4.10 -6.13
CA GLU A 82 13.55 -5.24 -7.00
C GLU A 82 12.53 -6.35 -6.76
N PHE A 83 11.80 -6.70 -7.81
CA PHE A 83 10.74 -7.69 -7.79
C PHE A 83 10.56 -8.31 -9.17
N GLY A 84 9.96 -9.49 -9.22
CA GLY A 84 9.75 -10.21 -10.48
C GLY A 84 8.86 -11.43 -10.32
N GLN A 85 8.78 -12.23 -11.38
CA GLN A 85 8.07 -13.50 -11.41
C GLN A 85 9.03 -14.65 -11.10
N LEU A 86 8.59 -15.60 -10.29
CA LEU A 86 9.27 -16.89 -10.04
C LEU A 86 8.78 -17.95 -11.02
N CYS A 87 7.46 -18.05 -11.16
CA CYS A 87 6.79 -18.85 -12.17
C CYS A 87 5.41 -18.25 -12.46
N THR A 88 4.78 -18.69 -13.56
CA THR A 88 3.48 -18.18 -13.99
C THR A 88 2.41 -19.26 -14.06
N GLU A 89 2.81 -20.53 -14.04
CA GLU A 89 1.94 -21.71 -14.01
C GLU A 89 2.49 -22.76 -13.02
N PRO A 90 1.64 -23.56 -12.34
CA PRO A 90 0.17 -23.56 -12.40
C PRO A 90 -0.49 -22.34 -11.74
N THR A 91 0.27 -21.56 -10.98
CA THR A 91 -0.13 -20.26 -10.42
C THR A 91 0.97 -19.24 -10.63
N LEU A 92 0.59 -17.97 -10.71
CA LEU A 92 1.54 -16.87 -10.68
C LEU A 92 2.20 -16.81 -9.32
N GLN A 93 3.52 -16.89 -9.29
CA GLN A 93 4.34 -16.65 -8.11
C GLN A 93 5.30 -15.51 -8.36
N THR A 94 5.41 -14.59 -7.40
CA THR A 94 6.29 -13.42 -7.51
C THR A 94 7.24 -13.33 -6.33
N TYR A 95 8.29 -12.53 -6.49
CA TYR A 95 9.25 -12.24 -5.44
C TYR A 95 9.51 -10.74 -5.30
N ILE A 96 9.94 -10.32 -4.11
CA ILE A 96 10.53 -9.01 -3.81
C ILE A 96 11.85 -9.26 -3.07
N SER A 97 12.97 -8.87 -3.67
CA SER A 97 14.32 -9.01 -3.11
C SER A 97 14.89 -7.69 -2.58
N LYS A 98 14.32 -6.55 -3.00
CA LYS A 98 14.63 -5.21 -2.45
C LYS A 98 13.36 -4.41 -2.23
N CYS A 99 13.19 -3.88 -1.02
CA CYS A 99 11.97 -3.23 -0.58
C CYS A 99 12.23 -1.87 0.10
N ALA A 100 11.82 -0.79 -0.57
CA ALA A 100 11.92 0.59 -0.11
C ALA A 100 11.23 0.85 1.25
N TRP A 101 10.12 0.16 1.53
CA TRP A 101 9.47 0.24 2.84
C TRP A 101 10.34 -0.36 3.95
N CYS A 102 10.93 -1.53 3.71
CA CYS A 102 11.83 -2.16 4.68
C CYS A 102 13.07 -1.30 4.92
N GLU A 103 13.66 -0.74 3.85
CA GLU A 103 14.80 0.18 3.95
C GLU A 103 14.47 1.44 4.76
N ALA A 104 13.30 2.05 4.52
CA ALA A 104 12.83 3.19 5.30
C ALA A 104 12.69 2.85 6.79
N TRP A 105 12.02 1.74 7.13
CA TRP A 105 11.86 1.38 8.55
C TRP A 105 13.17 1.00 9.23
N GLN A 106 14.11 0.39 8.51
CA GLN A 106 15.45 0.11 9.03
C GLN A 106 16.23 1.42 9.28
N LYS A 107 16.22 2.34 8.30
CA LYS A 107 16.85 3.67 8.40
C LYS A 107 16.36 4.44 9.63
N HIS A 108 15.07 4.35 9.94
CA HIS A 108 14.44 5.05 11.07
C HIS A 108 14.34 4.21 12.35
N HIS A 109 14.94 3.01 12.38
CA HIS A 109 14.91 2.09 13.52
C HIS A 109 13.49 1.79 14.04
N ILE A 110 12.50 1.70 13.13
CA ILE A 110 11.07 1.55 13.47
C ILE A 110 10.44 0.26 12.90
N THR A 111 11.26 -0.68 12.40
CA THR A 111 10.81 -1.95 11.82
C THR A 111 9.85 -2.72 12.72
N GLU A 112 10.00 -2.63 14.05
CA GLU A 112 9.10 -3.26 15.03
C GLU A 112 7.62 -2.90 14.80
N TYR A 113 7.34 -1.67 14.37
CA TYR A 113 5.97 -1.19 14.08
C TYR A 113 5.66 -1.20 12.58
N GLY A 114 6.66 -0.92 11.74
CA GLY A 114 6.52 -0.91 10.27
C GLY A 114 6.16 -2.28 9.68
N LYS A 115 6.68 -3.36 10.25
CA LYS A 115 6.46 -4.75 9.76
C LYS A 115 5.00 -5.18 9.69
N TYR A 116 4.09 -4.52 10.41
CA TYR A 116 2.66 -4.82 10.37
C TYR A 116 2.00 -4.43 9.05
N TYR A 117 2.60 -3.54 8.27
CA TYR A 117 2.15 -3.19 6.92
C TYR A 117 2.12 -4.43 6.01
N CYS A 118 3.16 -5.25 6.10
CA CYS A 118 3.37 -6.41 5.24
C CYS A 118 2.46 -7.61 5.55
N VAL A 119 1.69 -7.57 6.66
CA VAL A 119 0.95 -8.75 7.13
C VAL A 119 -0.19 -9.14 6.20
N ASN A 120 -0.90 -8.16 5.64
CA ASN A 120 -2.10 -8.43 4.84
C ASN A 120 -2.29 -7.51 3.63
N VAL A 121 -1.42 -6.51 3.40
CA VAL A 121 -1.65 -5.49 2.36
C VAL A 121 -1.80 -6.08 0.96
N ASP A 122 -0.91 -6.97 0.53
CA ASP A 122 -0.95 -7.55 -0.82
C ASP A 122 -2.22 -8.39 -1.04
N ASN A 123 -2.58 -9.22 -0.06
CA ASN A 123 -3.81 -10.00 -0.10
C ASN A 123 -5.06 -9.11 -0.05
N ALA A 124 -5.06 -8.05 0.77
CA ALA A 124 -6.17 -7.12 0.86
C ALA A 124 -6.38 -6.34 -0.44
N VAL A 125 -5.31 -5.92 -1.12
CA VAL A 125 -5.38 -5.31 -2.46
C VAL A 125 -5.95 -6.29 -3.48
N TYR A 126 -5.48 -7.54 -3.46
CA TYR A 126 -5.95 -8.55 -4.40
C TYR A 126 -7.45 -8.89 -4.19
N GLN A 127 -7.88 -9.03 -2.94
CA GLN A 127 -9.29 -9.21 -2.57
C GLN A 127 -10.16 -7.98 -2.85
N GLY A 128 -9.60 -6.78 -2.72
CA GLY A 128 -10.28 -5.54 -3.09
C GLY A 128 -10.57 -5.48 -4.59
N PHE A 129 -9.64 -5.99 -5.39
CA PHE A 129 -9.80 -6.08 -6.84
C PHE A 129 -10.85 -7.11 -7.22
N ARG A 130 -10.82 -8.28 -6.58
CA ARG A 130 -11.82 -9.33 -6.78
C ARG A 130 -12.00 -10.18 -5.50
N PRO A 131 -13.20 -10.29 -4.90
CA PRO A 131 -13.35 -10.86 -3.56
C PRO A 131 -12.93 -12.33 -3.39
N ASP A 132 -13.00 -13.16 -4.43
CA ASP A 132 -12.60 -14.58 -4.40
C ASP A 132 -11.09 -14.79 -4.59
N PHE A 133 -10.33 -13.74 -4.90
CA PHE A 133 -8.89 -13.81 -5.06
C PHE A 133 -8.16 -13.94 -3.72
N THR A 134 -7.05 -14.69 -3.71
CA THR A 134 -6.23 -14.89 -2.52
C THR A 134 -4.75 -14.83 -2.89
N CYS A 135 -3.99 -13.99 -2.19
CA CYS A 135 -2.54 -13.91 -2.26
C CYS A 135 -1.95 -14.48 -0.97
N THR A 136 -1.12 -15.51 -1.10
CA THR A 136 -0.54 -16.24 0.03
C THR A 136 0.96 -16.00 0.08
N PRO A 137 1.51 -15.46 1.19
CA PRO A 137 2.94 -15.44 1.41
C PRO A 137 3.48 -16.88 1.50
N ILE A 138 4.49 -17.21 0.69
CA ILE A 138 5.15 -18.53 0.68
C ILE A 138 6.59 -18.47 1.21
N SER A 139 7.00 -17.32 1.73
CA SER A 139 8.23 -17.14 2.51
C SER A 139 7.98 -16.20 3.68
N THR A 140 8.90 -16.22 4.66
CA THR A 140 8.96 -15.16 5.67
C THR A 140 9.25 -13.84 4.98
N SER A 141 8.41 -12.83 5.23
CA SER A 141 8.61 -11.48 4.68
C SER A 141 9.89 -10.83 5.22
N MET A 142 10.49 -9.96 4.43
CA MET A 142 11.74 -9.25 4.78
C MET A 142 11.63 -8.42 6.07
N SER A 143 10.48 -7.79 6.31
CA SER A 143 10.22 -7.03 7.54
C SER A 143 10.14 -7.88 8.81
N TRP A 144 10.09 -9.21 8.65
CA TRP A 144 10.11 -10.21 9.71
C TRP A 144 11.39 -11.06 9.69
N GLY A 145 12.43 -10.61 9.00
CA GLY A 145 13.75 -11.24 8.99
C GLY A 145 13.96 -12.31 7.91
N GLY A 146 13.07 -12.42 6.92
CA GLY A 146 13.32 -13.24 5.74
C GLY A 146 14.25 -12.55 4.72
N ASP A 147 14.90 -13.34 3.87
CA ASP A 147 15.82 -12.79 2.85
C ASP A 147 15.09 -12.19 1.64
N CYS A 148 13.89 -12.69 1.35
CA CYS A 148 13.10 -12.32 0.17
C CYS A 148 11.61 -12.62 0.41
N CYS A 149 10.73 -11.66 0.11
CA CYS A 149 9.29 -11.91 0.12
C CYS A 149 8.91 -12.69 -1.13
N LYS A 150 8.09 -13.74 -0.98
CA LYS A 150 7.56 -14.55 -2.08
C LYS A 150 6.07 -14.75 -1.88
N PHE A 151 5.33 -14.66 -2.97
CA PHE A 151 3.87 -14.72 -2.95
C PHE A 151 3.36 -15.68 -4.02
N ASP A 152 2.31 -16.43 -3.66
CA ASP A 152 1.50 -17.20 -4.60
C ASP A 152 0.14 -16.51 -4.75
N TRP A 153 -0.23 -16.15 -5.98
CA TRP A 153 -1.46 -15.43 -6.28
C TRP A 153 -2.64 -16.37 -6.59
N GLY A 154 -2.47 -17.68 -6.44
CA GLY A 154 -3.55 -18.69 -6.53
C GLY A 154 -4.14 -18.91 -7.92
N HIS A 155 -3.75 -18.11 -8.91
CA HIS A 155 -4.25 -18.14 -10.28
C HIS A 155 -3.09 -18.05 -11.27
N PRO A 156 -3.16 -18.77 -12.41
CA PRO A 156 -2.11 -18.74 -13.42
C PRO A 156 -2.03 -17.38 -14.13
N LEU A 157 -0.91 -17.19 -14.82
CA LEU A 157 -0.72 -16.15 -15.82
C LEU A 157 -0.11 -16.84 -17.05
N SER A 158 -0.94 -17.13 -18.06
CA SER A 158 -0.47 -17.86 -19.25
C SER A 158 0.58 -17.06 -20.04
N ALA A 159 1.20 -17.68 -21.05
CA ALA A 159 2.08 -16.95 -21.96
C ALA A 159 1.34 -15.82 -22.70
N GLU A 160 0.12 -16.10 -23.17
CA GLU A 160 -0.77 -15.12 -23.80
C GLU A 160 -1.11 -13.97 -22.83
N ASP A 161 -1.42 -14.29 -21.57
CA ASP A 161 -1.67 -13.27 -20.54
C ASP A 161 -0.44 -12.40 -20.29
N ASN A 162 0.78 -12.95 -20.33
CA ASN A 162 2.00 -12.17 -20.13
C ASN A 162 2.27 -11.20 -21.30
N GLU A 163 2.00 -11.62 -22.54
CA GLU A 163 2.08 -10.74 -23.70
C GLU A 163 1.01 -9.63 -23.62
N ALA A 164 -0.23 -9.99 -23.27
CA ALA A 164 -1.33 -9.06 -23.05
C ALA A 164 -1.03 -8.08 -21.90
N LEU A 165 -0.39 -8.55 -20.81
CA LEU A 165 0.03 -7.72 -19.68
C LEU A 165 1.01 -6.63 -20.10
N ALA A 166 2.03 -6.99 -20.89
CA ALA A 166 3.02 -6.04 -21.39
C ALA A 166 2.37 -4.99 -22.30
N ALA A 167 1.47 -5.42 -23.20
CA ALA A 167 0.71 -4.53 -24.08
C ALA A 167 -0.19 -3.57 -23.27
N LYS A 168 -0.95 -4.11 -22.30
CA LYS A 168 -1.86 -3.32 -21.47
C LYS A 168 -1.12 -2.32 -20.58
N LYS A 169 0.03 -2.70 -19.98
CA LYS A 169 0.87 -1.76 -19.22
C LYS A 169 1.38 -0.61 -20.08
N LYS A 170 1.72 -0.88 -21.35
CA LYS A 170 2.13 0.15 -22.31
C LYS A 170 0.97 1.07 -22.71
N GLU A 171 -0.22 0.50 -22.91
CA GLU A 171 -1.46 1.23 -23.20
C GLU A 171 -1.83 2.19 -22.05
N LEU A 172 -1.85 1.69 -20.82
CA LEU A 172 -2.20 2.47 -19.63
C LEU A 172 -1.11 3.52 -19.31
N GLY A 173 0.16 3.18 -19.51
CA GLY A 173 1.27 4.05 -19.13
C GLY A 173 1.19 4.40 -17.65
N THR A 174 0.97 5.68 -17.34
CA THR A 174 0.79 6.17 -15.97
C THR A 174 -0.63 6.66 -15.67
N SER A 175 -1.60 6.42 -16.55
CA SER A 175 -2.97 6.98 -16.44
C SER A 175 -3.70 6.54 -15.17
N CYS A 176 -3.44 5.30 -14.73
CA CYS A 176 -4.00 4.72 -13.51
C CYS A 176 -3.07 4.82 -12.30
N MET A 177 -1.88 5.41 -12.45
CA MET A 177 -0.94 5.59 -11.35
C MET A 177 -1.27 6.86 -10.57
N LYS A 178 -1.09 6.79 -9.26
CA LYS A 178 -1.18 7.90 -8.34
C LYS A 178 0.19 8.14 -7.70
N ASP A 179 0.48 9.40 -7.40
CA ASP A 179 1.71 9.76 -6.71
C ASP A 179 1.65 9.39 -5.22
N PHE A 180 2.75 9.61 -4.51
CA PHE A 180 2.81 9.31 -3.08
C PHE A 180 2.14 10.35 -2.20
N ASN A 181 1.74 11.53 -2.71
CA ASN A 181 0.85 12.41 -1.95
C ASN A 181 -0.51 11.72 -1.80
N PHE A 182 -1.07 11.21 -2.90
CA PHE A 182 -2.30 10.43 -2.88
C PHE A 182 -2.19 9.18 -2.00
N HIS A 183 -1.17 8.35 -2.20
CA HIS A 183 -1.06 7.09 -1.44
C HIS A 183 -0.86 7.34 0.07
N THR A 184 -0.09 8.36 0.44
CA THR A 184 0.15 8.71 1.85
C THR A 184 -1.12 9.30 2.48
N ALA A 185 -1.85 10.15 1.75
CA ALA A 185 -3.15 10.68 2.20
C ALA A 185 -4.19 9.56 2.37
N HIS A 186 -4.33 8.65 1.38
CA HIS A 186 -5.24 7.50 1.46
C HIS A 186 -4.94 6.64 2.68
N LEU A 187 -3.66 6.30 2.90
CA LEU A 187 -3.21 5.55 4.06
C LEU A 187 -3.56 6.26 5.38
N MET A 188 -3.16 7.53 5.50
CA MET A 188 -3.39 8.35 6.69
C MET A 188 -4.88 8.44 7.05
N HIS A 189 -5.73 8.79 6.08
CA HIS A 189 -7.16 8.93 6.32
C HIS A 189 -7.82 7.61 6.69
N THR A 190 -7.48 6.51 5.99
CA THR A 190 -8.10 5.21 6.25
C THR A 190 -7.76 4.70 7.64
N ILE A 191 -6.48 4.76 8.01
CA ILE A 191 -6.04 4.32 9.33
C ILE A 191 -6.61 5.23 10.41
N THR A 192 -6.61 6.55 10.22
CA THR A 192 -7.23 7.51 11.15
C THR A 192 -8.70 7.18 11.40
N ARG A 193 -9.50 6.97 10.34
CA ARG A 193 -10.92 6.60 10.46
C ARG A 193 -11.11 5.31 11.28
N VAL A 194 -10.27 4.30 11.06
CA VAL A 194 -10.37 3.01 11.77
C VAL A 194 -9.93 3.15 13.23
N LEU A 195 -8.80 3.80 13.51
CA LEU A 195 -8.29 3.98 14.87
C LEU A 195 -9.27 4.79 15.71
N THR A 196 -9.75 5.94 15.21
CA THR A 196 -10.75 6.76 15.93
C THR A 196 -12.03 5.98 16.19
N LYS A 197 -12.52 5.21 15.21
CA LYS A 197 -13.74 4.41 15.37
C LYS A 197 -13.58 3.28 16.39
N GLN A 198 -12.47 2.54 16.35
CA GLN A 198 -12.30 1.32 17.16
C GLN A 198 -11.71 1.60 18.57
N LEU A 199 -10.88 2.64 18.69
CA LEU A 199 -10.13 2.94 19.91
C LEU A 199 -10.60 4.24 20.60
N GLY A 200 -11.52 4.99 19.99
CA GLY A 200 -12.08 6.24 20.53
C GLY A 200 -10.98 7.28 20.78
N ALA A 201 -11.05 7.95 21.94
CA ALA A 201 -10.09 8.98 22.34
C ALA A 201 -8.62 8.50 22.35
N ALA A 202 -8.37 7.22 22.60
CA ALA A 202 -7.02 6.66 22.53
C ALA A 202 -6.53 6.57 21.07
N GLY A 203 -7.43 6.28 20.13
CA GLY A 203 -7.15 6.31 18.69
C GLY A 203 -6.88 7.71 18.19
N GLU A 204 -7.70 8.69 18.59
CA GLU A 204 -7.48 10.11 18.26
C GLU A 204 -6.11 10.59 18.77
N LYS A 205 -5.78 10.26 20.03
CA LYS A 205 -4.47 10.59 20.60
C LYS A 205 -3.32 9.92 19.84
N ALA A 206 -3.48 8.67 19.42
CA ALA A 206 -2.47 7.97 18.64
C ALA A 206 -2.22 8.66 17.29
N VAL A 207 -3.28 9.11 16.62
CA VAL A 207 -3.19 9.87 15.37
C VAL A 207 -2.48 11.20 15.60
N THR A 208 -2.87 11.99 16.61
CA THR A 208 -2.21 13.26 16.92
C THR A 208 -0.70 13.09 17.15
N LEU A 209 -0.30 12.07 17.92
CA LEU A 209 1.11 11.79 18.17
C LEU A 209 1.85 11.34 16.90
N ALA A 210 1.21 10.54 16.06
CA ALA A 210 1.80 10.09 14.80
C ALA A 210 2.01 11.24 13.81
N LEU A 211 1.04 12.14 13.69
CA LEU A 211 1.15 13.31 12.81
C LEU A 211 2.21 14.29 13.30
N ALA A 212 2.30 14.52 14.62
CA ALA A 212 3.37 15.34 15.19
C ALA A 212 4.75 14.75 14.89
N GLU A 213 4.94 13.44 15.09
CA GLU A 213 6.22 12.77 14.79
C GLU A 213 6.54 12.75 13.29
N TYR A 214 5.53 12.67 12.43
CA TYR A 214 5.69 12.80 10.98
C TYR A 214 6.18 14.20 10.58
N VAL A 215 5.58 15.25 11.15
CA VAL A 215 6.01 16.65 10.93
C VAL A 215 7.42 16.89 11.46
N ASP A 216 7.75 16.40 12.66
CA ASP A 216 9.09 16.52 13.23
C ASP A 216 10.15 15.82 12.35
N THR A 217 9.76 14.76 11.64
CA THR A 217 10.68 13.97 10.80
C THR A 217 10.87 14.58 9.41
N PHE A 218 9.79 15.04 8.76
CA PHE A 218 9.82 15.42 7.34
C PHE A 218 9.54 16.89 7.07
N GLY A 219 8.92 17.61 8.01
CA GLY A 219 8.44 18.97 7.82
C GLY A 219 6.93 19.06 7.63
N GLN A 220 6.36 20.20 8.01
CA GLN A 220 4.91 20.46 7.96
C GLN A 220 4.37 20.41 6.52
N GLU A 221 5.18 20.82 5.54
CA GLU A 221 4.81 20.85 4.13
C GLU A 221 4.41 19.46 3.57
N TYR A 222 4.96 18.38 4.12
CA TYR A 222 4.61 17.01 3.71
C TYR A 222 3.34 16.50 4.36
N LEU A 223 2.87 17.13 5.44
CA LEU A 223 1.55 16.86 6.01
C LEU A 223 0.49 17.72 5.29
N ASP A 224 0.77 19.01 5.11
CA ASP A 224 -0.15 19.95 4.46
C ASP A 224 -0.51 19.53 3.03
N VAL A 225 0.43 18.93 2.28
CA VAL A 225 0.15 18.46 0.93
C VAL A 225 -0.85 17.31 0.89
N LEU A 226 -0.96 16.52 1.97
CA LEU A 226 -1.92 15.41 2.04
C LEU A 226 -3.37 15.91 2.08
N ASP A 227 -3.60 17.07 2.72
CA ASP A 227 -4.92 17.71 2.80
C ASP A 227 -5.41 18.26 1.45
N THR A 228 -4.52 18.34 0.45
CA THR A 228 -4.89 18.74 -0.92
C THR A 228 -5.56 17.62 -1.72
N ILE A 229 -5.49 16.37 -1.22
CA ILE A 229 -6.08 15.20 -1.87
C ILE A 229 -7.55 15.09 -1.47
N SER A 230 -8.44 15.05 -2.47
CA SER A 230 -9.89 14.95 -2.21
C SER A 230 -10.27 13.58 -1.63
N LEU A 231 -11.15 13.58 -0.63
CA LEU A 231 -11.73 12.34 -0.10
C LEU A 231 -12.56 11.59 -1.17
N ASP A 232 -13.16 12.29 -2.13
CA ASP A 232 -13.89 11.67 -3.24
C ASP A 232 -12.94 10.93 -4.20
N GLU A 233 -11.69 11.39 -4.30
CA GLU A 233 -10.64 10.71 -5.06
C GLU A 233 -10.14 9.46 -4.34
N ILE A 234 -10.05 9.53 -3.01
CA ILE A 234 -9.64 8.40 -2.17
C ILE A 234 -10.74 7.33 -2.11
N TYR A 235 -12.00 7.75 -1.94
CA TYR A 235 -13.17 6.91 -1.75
C TYR A 235 -14.23 7.11 -2.86
N PRO A 236 -13.91 6.86 -4.14
CA PRO A 236 -14.84 7.08 -5.26
C PRO A 236 -16.08 6.16 -5.25
N PHE A 237 -16.19 5.30 -4.25
CA PHE A 237 -17.24 4.31 -4.04
C PHE A 237 -18.10 4.58 -2.81
N GLU A 238 -17.85 5.66 -2.05
CA GLU A 238 -18.68 6.10 -0.92
C GLU A 238 -19.71 7.18 -1.32
N VAL A 239 -19.77 7.55 -2.61
CA VAL A 239 -20.73 8.51 -3.19
C VAL A 239 -22.09 7.87 -3.46
#